data_AF-A0A3N5LUC4-F1
#
_entry.id   AF-A0A3N5LUC4-F1
#
_cell.length_a   1.000
_cell.length_b   1.000
_cell.length_c   1.000
_cell.angle_alpha   90.00
_cell.angle_beta   90.00
_cell.angle_gamma   90.00
#
_symmetry.space_group_name_H-M   'P 1'
#
loop_
_entity.id
_entity.type
_entity.pdbx_description
1 polymer ?
#
loop_
_entity_poly.entity_id
_entity_poly.type
_entity_poly.pdbx_seq_one_letter_code
_entity_poly.pdbx_strand_id
1 'polypeptide(L)'
;MNFGPFKKTLIVWWHFGKEHGDENFQVNPPETIAAHIGRKVARFREQTEDDWRWWQVDENLIVERWDTSPEQSGPDTRIYYLLNCGISVIENIHLPAPDDNWKWLIRISDYEYNPGLECWMMKDLFCDVVVERDNRTYHMFDLPDLAQALDVGLISAVDTRNILHRVDWLVNSISRGEFPFSEVEKAQAACQKLGW
;
A
#
# COMPACT_ATOMS: atom_id res chain seq x y z
N MET A 1 -9.20 -0.29 -22.22
CA MET A 1 -10.08 -0.31 -21.03
C MET A 1 -10.94 0.94 -20.99
N ASN A 2 -12.23 0.79 -20.69
CA ASN A 2 -13.12 1.92 -20.44
C ASN A 2 -13.07 2.23 -18.93
N PHE A 3 -12.73 3.46 -18.56
CA PHE A 3 -12.75 3.87 -17.16
C PHE A 3 -14.00 4.71 -16.92
N GLY A 4 -14.57 4.61 -15.73
CA GLY A 4 -15.51 5.63 -15.25
C GLY A 4 -14.78 6.97 -15.04
N PRO A 5 -15.49 8.00 -14.56
CA PRO A 5 -14.84 9.24 -14.17
C PRO A 5 -13.85 8.95 -13.03
N PHE A 6 -12.62 9.40 -13.19
CA PHE A 6 -11.65 9.35 -12.09
C PHE A 6 -12.12 10.27 -10.98
N LYS A 7 -12.22 9.73 -9.77
CA LYS A 7 -12.62 10.48 -8.59
C LYS A 7 -11.36 10.79 -7.79
N LYS A 8 -11.11 12.05 -7.52
CA LYS A 8 -10.07 12.43 -6.58
C LYS A 8 -10.35 11.85 -5.19
N THR A 9 -9.32 11.37 -4.51
CA THR A 9 -9.47 10.71 -3.21
C THR A 9 -8.27 10.98 -2.31
N LEU A 10 -8.33 10.48 -1.08
CA LEU A 10 -7.21 10.43 -0.15
C LEU A 10 -7.13 9.02 0.42
N ILE A 11 -5.91 8.48 0.51
CA ILE A 11 -5.62 7.30 1.30
C ILE A 11 -4.64 7.68 2.41
N VAL A 12 -5.04 7.38 3.64
CA VAL A 12 -4.25 7.64 4.84
C VAL A 12 -3.60 6.32 5.25
N TRP A 13 -2.28 6.26 5.08
CA TRP A 13 -1.50 5.13 5.58
C TRP A 13 -1.46 5.20 7.09
N TRP A 14 -1.96 4.15 7.71
CA TRP A 14 -1.92 3.93 9.12
C TRP A 14 -1.08 2.69 9.38
N HIS A 15 0.12 2.91 9.90
CA HIS A 15 0.96 1.85 10.41
C HIS A 15 0.46 1.51 11.81
N PHE A 16 -0.11 0.32 11.94
CA PHE A 16 -0.80 -0.12 13.14
C PHE A 16 0.24 -0.42 14.23
N GLY A 17 0.51 0.55 15.10
CA GLY A 17 1.38 0.36 16.26
C GLY A 17 2.89 0.44 16.01
N LYS A 18 3.31 0.90 14.83
CA LYS A 18 4.71 1.19 14.46
C LYS A 18 4.73 2.52 13.68
N GLU A 19 5.63 3.45 13.97
CA GLU A 19 5.98 4.50 12.98
C GLU A 19 7.18 4.00 12.16
N HIS A 20 7.28 4.36 10.87
CA HIS A 20 8.36 3.86 9.99
C HIS A 20 9.74 4.03 10.63
N GLY A 21 10.44 2.91 10.88
CA GLY A 21 11.81 2.89 11.41
C GLY A 21 11.94 2.73 12.93
N ASP A 22 10.84 2.62 13.68
CA ASP A 22 10.87 2.32 15.12
C ASP A 22 10.73 0.80 15.37
N GLU A 23 11.53 0.25 16.29
CA GLU A 23 11.50 -1.16 16.68
C GLU A 23 10.42 -1.44 17.75
N ASN A 24 9.81 -0.39 18.32
CA ASN A 24 8.89 -0.52 19.44
C ASN A 24 7.43 -0.63 18.99
N PHE A 25 6.94 -1.85 18.86
CA PHE A 25 5.52 -2.13 18.68
C PHE A 25 4.72 -1.73 19.92
N GLN A 26 3.73 -0.84 19.74
CA GLN A 26 2.84 -0.43 20.81
C GLN A 26 1.42 -0.17 20.33
N VAL A 27 0.43 -0.51 21.17
CA VAL A 27 -0.97 -0.13 20.92
C VAL A 27 -1.12 1.38 21.15
N ASN A 28 -1.29 2.12 20.06
CA ASN A 28 -1.49 3.56 20.13
C ASN A 28 -2.89 3.89 20.68
N PRO A 29 -3.02 4.89 21.58
CA PRO A 29 -4.32 5.35 22.04
C PRO A 29 -5.20 5.88 20.90
N PRO A 30 -6.53 5.70 20.95
CA PRO A 30 -7.45 6.14 19.90
C PRO A 30 -7.32 7.62 19.52
N GLU A 31 -7.05 8.49 20.50
CA GLU A 31 -6.83 9.93 20.30
C GLU A 31 -5.57 10.24 19.49
N THR A 32 -4.51 9.42 19.63
CA THR A 32 -3.26 9.56 18.87
C THR A 32 -3.51 9.22 17.41
N ILE A 33 -4.25 8.12 17.18
CA ILE A 33 -4.66 7.69 15.84
C ILE A 33 -5.53 8.78 15.20
N ALA A 34 -6.56 9.24 15.90
CA ALA A 34 -7.46 10.28 15.41
C ALA A 34 -6.72 11.59 15.08
N ALA A 35 -5.78 12.01 15.92
CA ALA A 35 -4.97 13.21 15.67
C ALA A 35 -4.05 13.03 14.45
N HIS A 36 -3.42 11.86 14.27
CA HIS A 36 -2.60 11.56 13.10
C HIS A 36 -3.43 11.62 11.80
N ILE A 37 -4.58 10.96 11.79
CA ILE A 37 -5.50 10.95 10.64
C ILE A 37 -5.96 12.38 10.35
N GLY A 38 -6.39 13.13 11.37
CA GLY A 38 -6.84 14.51 11.24
C GLY A 38 -5.79 15.42 10.60
N ARG A 39 -4.51 15.30 10.99
CA ARG A 39 -3.41 16.06 10.37
C ARG A 39 -3.22 15.73 8.90
N LYS A 40 -3.25 14.43 8.52
CA LYS A 40 -3.11 14.02 7.11
C LYS A 40 -4.28 14.50 6.25
N VAL A 41 -5.51 14.39 6.77
CA VAL A 41 -6.72 14.87 6.09
C VAL A 41 -6.68 16.40 5.92
N ALA A 42 -6.34 17.14 6.97
CA ALA A 42 -6.22 18.60 6.91
C ALA A 42 -5.19 19.03 5.85
N ARG A 43 -3.99 18.43 5.88
CA ARG A 43 -2.93 18.70 4.90
C ARG A 43 -3.38 18.43 3.47
N PHE A 44 -4.08 17.32 3.23
CA PHE A 44 -4.62 17.02 1.90
C PHE A 44 -5.63 18.07 1.43
N ARG A 45 -6.52 18.52 2.31
CA ARG A 45 -7.55 19.53 1.97
C ARG A 45 -6.98 20.92 1.72
N GLU A 46 -5.77 21.21 2.20
CA GLU A 46 -5.04 22.45 1.93
C GLU A 46 -4.30 22.43 0.58
N GLN A 47 -4.16 21.27 -0.07
CA GLN A 47 -3.46 21.13 -1.36
C GLN A 47 -4.31 21.60 -2.54
N THR A 48 -3.66 22.25 -3.51
CA THR A 48 -4.30 22.56 -4.79
C THR A 48 -4.48 21.29 -5.62
N GLU A 49 -5.48 21.23 -6.51
CA GLU A 49 -5.78 20.01 -7.28
C GLU A 49 -4.60 19.46 -8.12
N ASP A 50 -3.69 20.35 -8.50
CA ASP A 50 -2.45 20.04 -9.25
C ASP A 50 -1.45 19.24 -8.39
N ASP A 51 -1.50 19.41 -7.07
CA ASP A 51 -0.64 18.73 -6.10
C ASP A 51 -1.22 17.38 -5.61
N TRP A 52 -2.43 17.02 -6.06
CA TRP A 52 -3.10 15.82 -5.56
C TRP A 52 -2.51 14.58 -6.20
N ARG A 53 -2.06 13.68 -5.33
CA ARG A 53 -1.34 12.47 -5.71
C ARG A 53 -2.22 11.25 -5.84
N TRP A 54 -3.49 11.29 -5.47
CA TRP A 54 -4.37 10.12 -5.41
C TRP A 54 -5.60 10.26 -6.29
N TRP A 55 -5.89 9.21 -7.06
CA TRP A 55 -7.12 9.07 -7.84
C TRP A 55 -7.73 7.70 -7.65
N GLN A 56 -8.99 7.68 -7.26
CA GLN A 56 -9.83 6.50 -7.29
C GLN A 56 -10.28 6.26 -8.74
N VAL A 57 -9.83 5.13 -9.29
CA VAL A 57 -10.09 4.70 -10.67
C VAL A 57 -11.44 4.01 -10.76
N ASP A 58 -11.77 3.20 -9.74
CA ASP A 58 -13.06 2.55 -9.54
C ASP A 58 -13.26 2.14 -8.06
N GLU A 59 -14.26 1.32 -7.79
CA GLU A 59 -14.60 0.86 -6.44
C GLU A 59 -13.52 0.01 -5.75
N ASN A 60 -12.61 -0.60 -6.52
CA ASN A 60 -11.58 -1.52 -6.04
C ASN A 60 -10.14 -1.06 -6.33
N LEU A 61 -9.95 0.10 -6.97
CA LEU A 61 -8.63 0.58 -7.40
C LEU A 61 -8.42 2.06 -7.12
N ILE A 62 -7.34 2.36 -6.41
CA ILE A 62 -6.79 3.71 -6.25
C ILE A 62 -5.35 3.70 -6.79
N VAL A 63 -4.99 4.76 -7.50
CA VAL A 63 -3.60 4.99 -7.94
C VAL A 63 -3.02 6.20 -7.22
N GLU A 64 -1.75 6.11 -6.87
CA GLU A 64 -0.97 7.20 -6.33
C GLU A 64 0.30 7.46 -7.13
N ARG A 65 0.58 8.74 -7.32
CA ARG A 65 1.86 9.24 -7.78
C ARG A 65 2.76 9.55 -6.58
N TRP A 66 3.83 8.77 -6.39
CA TRP A 66 4.72 8.93 -5.24
C TRP A 66 5.92 9.83 -5.60
N ASP A 67 5.69 11.15 -5.68
CA ASP A 67 6.72 12.12 -6.10
C ASP A 67 7.76 12.43 -5.02
N THR A 68 7.45 12.15 -3.75
CA THR A 68 8.31 12.48 -2.59
C THR A 68 9.13 11.29 -2.11
N SER A 69 9.30 10.29 -2.99
CA SER A 69 9.65 8.94 -2.60
C SER A 69 11.09 8.85 -2.03
N PRO A 70 11.35 7.97 -1.03
CA PRO A 70 12.66 7.85 -0.35
C PRO A 70 13.79 7.42 -1.29
N GLU A 71 15.05 7.48 -0.82
CA GLU A 71 16.29 7.19 -1.59
C GLU A 71 16.29 5.88 -2.40
N GLN A 72 15.37 4.96 -2.10
CA GLN A 72 15.28 3.60 -2.62
C GLN A 72 14.22 3.45 -3.73
N SER A 73 13.79 4.54 -4.35
CA SER A 73 12.75 4.54 -5.39
C SER A 73 13.20 5.32 -6.62
N GLY A 74 12.76 4.86 -7.79
CA GLY A 74 13.11 5.49 -9.05
C GLY A 74 12.18 6.67 -9.39
N PRO A 75 12.53 7.45 -10.43
CA PRO A 75 11.63 8.45 -10.97
C PRO A 75 10.31 7.80 -11.40
N ASP A 76 9.21 8.53 -11.29
CA ASP A 76 7.88 8.04 -11.66
C ASP A 76 7.37 6.81 -10.89
N THR A 77 7.85 6.61 -9.65
CA THR A 77 7.29 5.61 -8.73
C THR A 77 5.76 5.82 -8.58
N ARG A 78 5.02 4.72 -8.70
CA ARG A 78 3.55 4.67 -8.57
C ARG A 78 3.16 3.64 -7.53
N ILE A 79 2.04 3.90 -6.85
CA ILE A 79 1.45 2.96 -5.89
C ILE A 79 0.04 2.63 -6.34
N TYR A 80 -0.27 1.34 -6.34
CA TYR A 80 -1.55 0.78 -6.77
C TYR A 80 -2.20 0.10 -5.57
N TYR A 81 -3.31 0.66 -5.10
CA TYR A 81 -4.08 0.09 -4.01
C TYR A 81 -5.16 -0.81 -4.59
N LEU A 82 -4.95 -2.12 -4.51
CA LEU A 82 -5.87 -3.14 -4.98
C LEU A 82 -6.77 -3.54 -3.80
N LEU A 83 -7.89 -2.83 -3.65
CA LEU A 83 -8.72 -2.88 -2.44
C LEU A 83 -9.35 -4.26 -2.25
N ASN A 84 -9.80 -4.88 -3.34
CA ASN A 84 -10.38 -6.24 -3.34
C ASN A 84 -9.34 -7.33 -3.04
N CYS A 85 -8.09 -7.13 -3.48
CA CYS A 85 -6.98 -8.06 -3.24
C CYS A 85 -6.39 -7.88 -1.83
N GLY A 86 -6.65 -6.75 -1.17
CA GLY A 86 -6.07 -6.44 0.13
C GLY A 86 -4.54 -6.29 0.08
N ILE A 87 -4.04 -5.69 -1.00
CA ILE A 87 -2.61 -5.41 -1.19
C ILE A 87 -2.39 -4.01 -1.75
N SER A 88 -1.23 -3.42 -1.48
CA SER A 88 -0.71 -2.25 -2.18
C SER A 88 0.50 -2.68 -2.99
N VAL A 89 0.57 -2.32 -4.26
CA VAL A 89 1.70 -2.63 -5.15
C VAL A 89 2.44 -1.33 -5.46
N ILE A 90 3.72 -1.27 -5.14
CA ILE A 90 4.59 -0.14 -5.43
C ILE A 90 5.52 -0.54 -6.58
N GLU A 91 5.47 0.22 -7.66
CA GLU A 91 6.29 0.03 -8.85
C GLU A 91 7.58 0.86 -8.75
N ASN A 92 8.65 0.39 -9.39
CA ASN A 92 9.92 1.11 -9.52
C ASN A 92 10.75 1.29 -8.22
N ILE A 93 10.85 0.22 -7.42
CA ILE A 93 11.67 0.20 -6.19
C ILE A 93 13.08 -0.34 -6.46
N HIS A 94 14.08 0.29 -5.86
CA HIS A 94 15.52 -0.03 -5.99
C HIS A 94 16.09 -0.49 -4.63
N LEU A 95 15.74 -1.71 -4.24
CA LEU A 95 16.17 -2.33 -2.98
C LEU A 95 17.00 -3.60 -3.20
N PRO A 96 18.10 -3.83 -2.45
CA PRO A 96 18.81 -2.85 -1.61
C PRO A 96 19.59 -1.84 -2.48
N ALA A 97 19.74 -0.59 -2.02
CA ALA A 97 20.55 0.39 -2.74
C ALA A 97 22.06 0.10 -2.62
N PRO A 98 22.90 0.41 -3.64
CA PRO A 98 22.52 0.80 -5.00
C PRO A 98 22.23 -0.45 -5.85
N ASP A 99 20.98 -0.60 -6.30
CA ASP A 99 20.61 -1.60 -7.30
C ASP A 99 19.88 -0.89 -8.44
N ASP A 100 20.44 -0.96 -9.64
CA ASP A 100 19.84 -0.36 -10.84
C ASP A 100 18.66 -1.21 -11.37
N ASN A 101 18.47 -2.43 -10.84
CA ASN A 101 17.31 -3.26 -11.17
C ASN A 101 16.13 -2.87 -10.30
N TRP A 102 15.15 -2.24 -10.94
CA TRP A 102 13.88 -1.96 -10.32
C TRP A 102 13.10 -3.25 -10.02
N LYS A 103 12.33 -3.21 -8.94
CA LYS A 103 11.52 -4.30 -8.38
C LYS A 103 10.13 -3.79 -8.02
N TRP A 104 9.21 -4.73 -7.81
CA TRP A 104 7.92 -4.45 -7.20
C TRP A 104 8.02 -4.63 -5.69
N LEU A 105 7.42 -3.73 -4.92
CA LEU A 105 7.18 -3.93 -3.50
C LEU A 105 5.67 -4.08 -3.27
N ILE A 106 5.26 -5.23 -2.76
CA ILE A 106 3.87 -5.55 -2.48
C ILE A 106 3.68 -5.58 -0.97
N ARG A 107 2.82 -4.72 -0.46
CA ARG A 107 2.40 -4.73 0.95
C ARG A 107 1.09 -5.47 1.09
N ILE A 108 0.98 -6.29 2.12
CA ILE A 108 -0.30 -6.82 2.56
C ILE A 108 -1.02 -5.72 3.36
N SER A 109 -2.22 -5.34 2.93
CA SER A 109 -2.91 -4.15 3.44
C SER A 109 -4.41 -4.38 3.64
N ASP A 110 -5.00 -3.80 4.69
CA ASP A 110 -6.46 -3.72 4.82
C ASP A 110 -6.96 -2.32 4.49
N TYR A 111 -8.19 -2.22 3.98
CA TYR A 111 -8.75 -0.95 3.51
C TYR A 111 -10.13 -0.70 4.06
N GLU A 112 -10.34 0.51 4.55
CA GLU A 112 -11.63 0.93 5.10
C GLU A 112 -11.92 2.37 4.70
N TYR A 113 -13.08 2.63 4.10
CA TYR A 113 -13.48 4.01 3.81
C TYR A 113 -14.12 4.65 5.03
N ASN A 114 -13.59 5.81 5.45
CA ASN A 114 -14.18 6.61 6.50
C ASN A 114 -15.08 7.70 5.90
N PRO A 115 -16.42 7.58 5.98
CA PRO A 115 -17.33 8.55 5.38
C PRO A 115 -17.33 9.91 6.09
N GLY A 116 -17.02 9.96 7.38
CA GLY A 116 -16.95 11.21 8.14
C GLY A 116 -15.75 12.08 7.77
N LEU A 117 -14.67 11.45 7.32
CA LEU A 117 -13.43 12.13 6.89
C LEU A 117 -13.27 12.17 5.37
N GLU A 118 -14.10 11.43 4.64
CA GLU A 118 -14.06 11.27 3.19
C GLU A 118 -12.70 10.77 2.68
N CYS A 119 -12.12 9.80 3.38
CA CYS A 119 -10.83 9.23 3.03
C CYS A 119 -10.81 7.71 3.21
N TRP A 120 -9.95 7.05 2.45
CA TRP A 120 -9.58 5.67 2.67
C TRP A 120 -8.54 5.57 3.78
N MET A 121 -8.71 4.59 4.66
CA MET A 121 -7.75 4.17 5.65
C MET A 121 -7.08 2.91 5.13
N MET A 122 -5.75 2.92 5.02
CA MET A 122 -4.96 1.75 4.70
C MET A 122 -4.22 1.30 5.95
N LYS A 123 -4.46 0.06 6.37
CA LYS A 123 -3.75 -0.59 7.48
C LYS A 123 -2.66 -1.45 6.89
N ASP A 124 -1.42 -1.15 7.25
CA ASP A 124 -0.28 -2.03 6.97
C ASP A 124 -0.40 -3.30 7.84
N LEU A 125 -0.24 -4.48 7.22
CA LEU A 125 -0.39 -5.77 7.89
C LEU A 125 0.96 -6.48 8.11
N PHE A 126 2.04 -5.70 8.24
CA PHE A 126 3.38 -6.10 8.68
C PHE A 126 4.14 -7.04 7.74
N CYS A 127 3.57 -7.42 6.60
CA CYS A 127 4.17 -8.38 5.68
C CYS A 127 4.36 -7.72 4.31
N ASP A 128 5.62 -7.69 3.87
CA ASP A 128 6.01 -7.13 2.59
C ASP A 128 6.65 -8.21 1.71
N VAL A 129 6.38 -8.14 0.40
CA VAL A 129 6.95 -9.03 -0.61
C VAL A 129 7.60 -8.19 -1.69
N VAL A 130 8.90 -8.36 -1.89
CA VAL A 130 9.61 -7.80 -3.04
C VAL A 130 9.56 -8.83 -4.16
N VAL A 131 9.10 -8.44 -5.35
CA VAL A 131 9.10 -9.28 -6.55
C VAL A 131 10.09 -8.71 -7.56
N GLU A 132 10.96 -9.58 -8.03
CA GLU A 132 11.94 -9.26 -9.06
C GLU A 132 11.26 -8.93 -10.39
N ARG A 133 12.01 -8.29 -11.29
CA ARG A 133 11.51 -7.88 -12.62
C ARG A 133 11.08 -9.05 -13.52
N ASP A 134 11.49 -10.28 -13.19
CA ASP A 134 11.01 -11.50 -13.86
C ASP A 134 9.57 -11.89 -13.47
N ASN A 135 8.97 -11.16 -12.52
CA ASN A 135 7.62 -11.35 -11.97
C ASN A 135 7.39 -12.74 -11.34
N ARG A 136 8.47 -13.45 -11.01
CA ARG A 136 8.45 -14.85 -10.55
C ARG A 136 9.26 -15.04 -9.27
N THR A 137 10.44 -14.44 -9.21
CA THR A 137 11.33 -14.50 -8.07
C THR A 137 10.88 -13.49 -7.04
N TYR A 138 10.73 -13.90 -5.78
CA TYR A 138 10.28 -13.02 -4.72
C TYR A 138 11.00 -13.28 -3.39
N HIS A 139 11.03 -12.24 -2.57
CA HIS A 139 11.57 -12.23 -1.23
C HIS A 139 10.53 -11.66 -0.27
N MET A 140 10.24 -12.39 0.81
CA MET A 140 9.30 -11.95 1.84
C MET A 140 10.07 -11.34 3.02
N PHE A 141 9.54 -10.24 3.54
CA PHE A 141 10.10 -9.47 4.64
C PHE A 141 9.07 -9.35 5.78
N ASP A 142 9.57 -8.99 6.96
CA ASP A 142 8.78 -8.55 8.12
C ASP A 142 7.77 -9.56 8.69
N LEU A 143 7.85 -10.86 8.34
CA LEU A 143 7.11 -11.90 9.08
C LEU A 143 7.34 -11.90 10.61
N PRO A 144 8.56 -11.60 11.13
CA PRO A 144 8.74 -11.44 12.57
C PRO A 144 7.91 -10.30 13.18
N ASP A 145 7.67 -9.23 12.42
CA ASP A 145 6.85 -8.09 12.85
C ASP A 145 5.37 -8.50 13.01
N LEU A 146 4.87 -9.40 12.15
CA LEU A 146 3.54 -9.99 12.30
C LEU A 146 3.43 -10.76 13.63
N ALA A 147 4.45 -11.55 13.98
CA ALA A 147 4.48 -12.29 15.24
C ALA A 147 4.53 -11.33 16.45
N GLN A 148 5.38 -10.30 16.38
CA GLN A 148 5.48 -9.30 17.43
C GLN A 148 4.17 -8.53 17.62
N ALA A 149 3.49 -8.16 16.52
CA ALA A 149 2.19 -7.51 16.57
C ALA A 149 1.13 -8.37 17.28
N LEU A 150 1.16 -9.69 17.09
CA LEU A 150 0.31 -10.62 17.84
C LEU A 150 0.68 -10.65 19.33
N ASP A 151 1.98 -10.75 19.65
CA ASP A 151 2.48 -10.84 21.02
C ASP A 151 2.11 -9.61 21.87
N VAL A 152 2.15 -8.41 21.27
CA VAL A 152 1.78 -7.17 21.97
C VAL A 152 0.27 -6.86 21.90
N GLY A 153 -0.53 -7.74 21.28
CA GLY A 153 -1.99 -7.60 21.17
C GLY A 153 -2.45 -6.50 20.21
N LEU A 154 -1.61 -6.10 19.25
CA LEU A 154 -2.02 -5.21 18.17
C LEU A 154 -3.00 -5.91 17.21
N ILE A 155 -2.77 -7.19 16.96
CA ILE A 155 -3.66 -8.01 16.14
C ILE A 155 -4.12 -9.24 16.91
N SER A 156 -5.29 -9.76 16.56
CA SER A 156 -5.79 -11.01 17.14
C SER A 156 -5.26 -12.24 16.38
N ALA A 157 -5.48 -13.43 16.95
CA ALA A 157 -5.24 -14.68 16.25
C ALA A 157 -6.10 -14.83 14.98
N VAL A 158 -7.30 -14.23 14.95
CA VAL A 158 -8.17 -14.23 13.77
C VAL A 158 -7.58 -13.36 12.67
N ASP A 159 -7.08 -12.17 13.02
CA ASP A 159 -6.42 -11.27 12.08
C ASP A 159 -5.17 -11.92 11.51
N THR A 160 -4.33 -12.50 12.38
CA THR A 160 -3.11 -13.23 11.98
C THR A 160 -3.43 -14.33 10.97
N ARG A 161 -4.47 -15.14 11.22
CA ARG A 161 -4.90 -16.19 10.27
C ARG A 161 -5.30 -15.59 8.92
N ASN A 162 -6.06 -14.50 8.92
CA ASN A 162 -6.51 -13.85 7.69
C ASN A 162 -5.33 -13.25 6.90
N ILE A 163 -4.36 -12.65 7.59
CA ILE A 163 -3.12 -12.14 7.00
C ILE A 163 -2.34 -13.28 6.35
N LEU A 164 -2.15 -14.40 7.05
CA LEU A 164 -1.44 -15.58 6.52
C LEU A 164 -2.14 -16.18 5.30
N HIS A 165 -3.48 -16.23 5.27
CA HIS A 165 -4.22 -16.66 4.07
C HIS A 165 -3.98 -15.73 2.88
N ARG A 166 -3.86 -14.42 3.12
CA ARG A 166 -3.58 -13.46 2.04
C ARG A 166 -2.12 -13.56 1.56
N VAL A 167 -1.18 -13.77 2.48
CA VAL A 167 0.22 -14.07 2.14
C VAL A 167 0.29 -15.33 1.27
N ASP A 168 -0.35 -16.42 1.69
CA ASP A 168 -0.40 -17.67 0.93
C ASP A 168 -0.97 -17.47 -0.48
N TRP A 169 -2.09 -16.75 -0.60
CA TRP A 169 -2.67 -16.40 -1.90
C TRP A 169 -1.66 -15.64 -2.77
N LEU A 170 -1.04 -14.59 -2.25
CA LEU A 170 -0.11 -13.74 -2.98
C LEU A 170 1.10 -14.53 -3.50
N VAL A 171 1.79 -15.26 -2.61
CA VAL A 171 3.01 -16.00 -2.98
C VAL A 171 2.72 -17.13 -3.95
N ASN A 172 1.57 -17.79 -3.80
CA ASN A 172 1.14 -18.84 -4.73
C ASN A 172 0.78 -18.25 -6.11
N SER A 173 0.15 -17.08 -6.16
CA SER A 173 -0.13 -16.38 -7.42
C SER A 173 1.15 -15.95 -8.15
N ILE A 174 2.12 -15.37 -7.44
CA ILE A 174 3.44 -15.04 -8.01
C ILE A 174 4.11 -16.31 -8.54
N SER A 175 4.12 -17.39 -7.75
CA SER A 175 4.75 -18.67 -8.14
C SER A 175 4.12 -19.28 -9.40
N ARG A 176 2.80 -19.13 -9.57
CA ARG A 176 2.07 -19.54 -10.79
C ARG A 176 2.31 -18.62 -12.00
N GLY A 177 2.94 -17.47 -11.81
CA GLY A 177 3.19 -16.47 -12.85
C GLY A 177 1.96 -15.65 -13.19
N GLU A 178 1.07 -15.44 -12.21
CA GLU A 178 -0.13 -14.60 -12.34
C GLU A 178 0.15 -13.12 -12.05
N PHE A 179 1.36 -12.80 -11.60
CA PHE A 179 1.81 -11.44 -11.36
C PHE A 179 2.57 -10.90 -12.61
N PRO A 180 2.43 -9.61 -12.99
CA PRO A 180 1.52 -8.61 -12.41
C PRO A 180 0.05 -8.97 -12.63
N PHE A 181 -0.80 -8.63 -11.65
CA PHE A 181 -2.23 -8.86 -11.74
C PHE A 181 -2.87 -7.95 -12.81
N SER A 182 -4.03 -8.35 -13.34
CA SER A 182 -4.77 -7.55 -14.32
C SER A 182 -5.13 -6.14 -13.81
N GLU A 183 -5.27 -6.00 -12.50
CA GLU A 183 -5.53 -4.76 -11.80
C GLU A 183 -4.33 -3.82 -11.80
N VAL A 184 -3.10 -4.35 -11.83
CA VAL A 184 -1.86 -3.56 -12.00
C VAL A 184 -1.81 -2.99 -13.41
N GLU A 185 -2.11 -3.80 -14.43
CA GLU A 185 -2.18 -3.33 -15.83
C GLU A 185 -3.25 -2.24 -16.00
N LYS A 186 -4.39 -2.43 -15.33
CA LYS A 186 -5.46 -1.42 -15.28
C LYS A 186 -5.01 -0.13 -14.60
N ALA A 187 -4.26 -0.23 -13.51
CA ALA A 187 -3.70 0.90 -12.79
C ALA A 187 -2.70 1.69 -13.65
N GLN A 188 -1.77 1.00 -14.33
CA GLN A 188 -0.83 1.60 -15.27
C GLN A 188 -1.57 2.33 -16.41
N ALA A 189 -2.59 1.71 -16.99
CA ALA A 189 -3.42 2.35 -18.03
C ALA A 189 -4.21 3.57 -17.51
N ALA A 190 -4.58 3.59 -16.22
CA ALA A 190 -5.21 4.75 -15.60
C ALA A 190 -4.20 5.89 -15.39
N CYS A 191 -2.99 5.59 -14.89
CA CYS A 191 -1.89 6.54 -14.77
C CYS A 191 -1.60 7.24 -16.12
N GLN A 192 -1.50 6.47 -17.21
CA GLN A 192 -1.29 7.04 -18.56
C GLN A 192 -2.40 8.03 -18.96
N LYS A 193 -3.67 7.74 -18.62
CA LYS A 193 -4.79 8.65 -18.91
C LYS A 193 -4.82 9.89 -18.03
N LEU A 194 -4.24 9.81 -16.82
CA LEU A 194 -4.02 10.95 -15.94
C LEU A 194 -2.84 11.83 -16.41
N GLY A 195 -2.11 11.41 -17.46
CA GLY A 195 -0.90 12.09 -17.93
C GLY A 195 0.29 11.88 -16.98
N TRP A 196 0.27 10.79 -16.22
CA TRP A 196 1.37 10.36 -15.36
C TRP A 196 2.27 9.34 -16.04
#